data_AF-A0A6G6YTA7-F1
#
_entry.id   AF-A0A6G6YTA7-F1
#
_cell.length_a   1.000
_cell.length_b   1.000
_cell.length_c   1.000
_cell.angle_alpha   90.00
_cell.angle_beta   90.00
_cell.angle_gamma   90.00
#
_symmetry.space_group_name_H-M   'P 1'
#
loop_
_entity.id
_entity.type
_entity.pdbx_description
1 polymer ?
#
loop_
_entity_poly.entity_id
_entity_poly.type
_entity_poly.pdbx_seq_one_letter_code
_entity_poly.pdbx_strand_id
1 'polypeptide(L)'
;MTSSAESSGAQAQVPFKPVYPPLTRAAVRKLFPESALEVIDPLATIWDEVVHRIVVVLMELAANDAEPLHINLREEWAFELAKLTFWLGEGVVKKRLADRDPSVVGIEQERYECLGTPGAKLISNTARLVQEHIWKKLLTDWKRKSEKALEREANPRPTKLAIQRVETNHFIPRSFIRDYWAVGGKILRWRRVDEGWSSASRSFGQWGFRPNLYSDWLEAYFGLLECDAKLPVQNLLNTRPLNAPQREALVGFLAIQLLRSPAFIERIRQSLSAELGRLGYSTDPEMLRKAYETLYRNNDLYHRLAHPVMWSRWAIVKAQSPLFILPDTFCAHGGFGDGLRLVAPLTPRVCFVTLPTRETEKRIIPLQLCADERLARRISSILIRHAESEFLSHADFRPDEQQIESASVGSILNEVEDAIGGRIEH
;
A
#
# COMPACT_ATOMS: atom_id res chain seq x y z
N MET A 1 -24.15 -57.18 -11.78
CA MET A 1 -24.28 -56.12 -12.81
C MET A 1 -25.18 -55.05 -12.23
N THR A 2 -24.59 -54.10 -11.53
CA THR A 2 -25.27 -52.95 -10.93
C THR A 2 -24.72 -51.70 -11.62
N SER A 3 -25.59 -51.07 -12.39
CA SER A 3 -25.36 -49.83 -13.12
C SER A 3 -25.20 -48.67 -12.15
N SER A 4 -23.97 -48.21 -11.95
CA SER A 4 -23.68 -46.91 -11.34
C SER A 4 -23.87 -45.83 -12.40
N ALA A 5 -25.05 -45.21 -12.37
CA ALA A 5 -25.30 -43.98 -13.10
C ALA A 5 -24.48 -42.86 -12.44
N GLU A 6 -23.39 -42.46 -13.11
CA GLU A 6 -22.69 -41.21 -12.82
C GLU A 6 -23.63 -40.06 -13.16
N SER A 7 -24.31 -39.53 -12.14
CA SER A 7 -24.98 -38.24 -12.25
C SER A 7 -23.89 -37.17 -12.37
N SER A 8 -23.54 -36.80 -13.60
CA SER A 8 -22.81 -35.58 -13.89
C SER A 8 -23.64 -34.40 -13.37
N GLY A 9 -23.30 -33.92 -12.18
CA GLY A 9 -23.87 -32.70 -11.62
C GLY A 9 -23.45 -31.55 -12.51
N ALA A 10 -24.35 -31.08 -13.37
CA ALA A 10 -24.17 -29.83 -14.10
C ALA A 10 -24.05 -28.71 -13.07
N GLN A 11 -22.82 -28.32 -12.74
CA GLN A 11 -22.55 -27.15 -11.91
C GLN A 11 -23.18 -25.94 -12.61
N ALA A 12 -23.98 -25.19 -11.88
CA ALA A 12 -24.64 -23.99 -12.40
C ALA A 12 -23.56 -23.00 -12.86
N GLN A 13 -23.44 -22.82 -14.18
CA GLN A 13 -22.49 -21.88 -14.75
C GLN A 13 -22.81 -20.47 -14.27
N VAL A 14 -21.80 -19.76 -13.77
CA VAL A 14 -21.95 -18.35 -13.36
C VAL A 14 -22.35 -17.52 -14.58
N PRO A 15 -23.57 -16.93 -14.61
CA PRO A 15 -24.04 -16.23 -15.80
C PRO A 15 -23.20 -14.98 -16.05
N PHE A 16 -22.86 -14.75 -17.32
CA PHE A 16 -22.25 -13.49 -17.73
C PHE A 16 -23.26 -12.35 -17.57
N LYS A 17 -22.84 -11.28 -16.89
CA LYS A 17 -23.61 -10.04 -16.78
C LYS A 17 -22.83 -8.95 -17.51
N PRO A 18 -23.32 -8.42 -18.63
CA PRO A 18 -22.68 -7.32 -19.32
C PRO A 18 -22.51 -6.12 -18.38
N VAL A 19 -21.35 -5.48 -18.47
CA VAL A 19 -21.06 -4.22 -17.76
C VAL A 19 -21.04 -3.10 -18.79
N TYR A 20 -21.58 -1.93 -18.41
CA TYR A 20 -21.50 -0.73 -19.23
C TYR A 20 -20.72 0.36 -18.47
N PRO A 21 -19.61 0.88 -19.03
CA PRO A 21 -18.99 0.48 -20.30
C PRO A 21 -18.33 -0.92 -20.26
N PRO A 22 -18.19 -1.62 -21.41
CA PRO A 22 -17.44 -2.89 -21.47
C PRO A 22 -15.97 -2.73 -21.06
N LEU A 23 -15.41 -3.71 -20.37
CA LEU A 23 -14.04 -3.69 -19.84
C LEU A 23 -12.99 -3.68 -20.96
N THR A 24 -13.21 -4.45 -22.02
CA THR A 24 -12.29 -4.52 -23.16
C THR A 24 -12.33 -3.28 -24.06
N ARG A 25 -13.31 -2.36 -23.90
CA ARG A 25 -13.42 -1.13 -24.71
C ARG A 25 -12.10 -0.35 -24.75
N ALA A 26 -11.42 -0.20 -23.61
CA ALA A 26 -10.17 0.54 -23.51
C ALA A 26 -9.06 -0.09 -24.37
N ALA A 27 -8.98 -1.42 -24.42
CA ALA A 27 -8.01 -2.13 -25.26
C ALA A 27 -8.28 -1.92 -26.75
N VAL A 28 -9.56 -1.81 -27.15
CA VAL A 28 -9.94 -1.50 -28.54
C VAL A 28 -9.51 -0.09 -28.92
N ARG A 29 -9.85 0.91 -28.10
CA ARG A 29 -9.48 2.32 -28.34
C ARG A 29 -7.97 2.55 -28.39
N LYS A 30 -7.18 1.71 -27.71
CA LYS A 30 -5.72 1.73 -27.78
C LYS A 30 -5.20 1.34 -29.16
N LEU A 31 -5.90 0.45 -29.87
CA LEU A 31 -5.54 0.01 -31.22
C LEU A 31 -6.22 0.87 -32.31
N PHE A 32 -7.45 1.31 -32.07
CA PHE A 32 -8.28 2.09 -32.99
C PHE A 32 -8.90 3.29 -32.25
N PRO A 33 -8.16 4.41 -32.07
CA PRO A 33 -8.62 5.55 -31.27
C PRO A 33 -9.86 6.26 -31.84
N GLU A 34 -10.02 6.23 -33.16
CA GLU A 34 -11.04 6.96 -33.92
C GLU A 34 -12.32 6.15 -34.18
N SER A 35 -12.36 4.87 -33.77
CA SER A 35 -13.55 4.03 -33.98
C SER A 35 -14.71 4.49 -33.10
N ALA A 36 -15.91 4.53 -33.69
CA ALA A 36 -17.14 4.93 -33.01
C ALA A 36 -17.53 3.94 -31.89
N LEU A 37 -18.06 4.45 -30.77
CA LEU A 37 -18.40 3.61 -29.60
C LEU A 37 -19.52 2.62 -29.92
N GLU A 38 -20.43 2.99 -30.80
CA GLU A 38 -21.55 2.16 -31.28
C GLU A 38 -21.06 0.91 -32.02
N VAL A 39 -19.86 0.98 -32.61
CA VAL A 39 -19.18 -0.15 -33.26
C VAL A 39 -18.38 -0.96 -32.24
N ILE A 40 -17.67 -0.28 -31.33
CA ILE A 40 -16.78 -0.92 -30.36
C ILE A 40 -17.56 -1.70 -29.29
N ASP A 41 -18.59 -1.09 -28.71
CA ASP A 41 -19.25 -1.62 -27.51
C ASP A 41 -19.90 -2.99 -27.69
N PRO A 42 -20.61 -3.27 -28.80
CA PRO A 42 -21.15 -4.61 -29.04
C PRO A 42 -20.07 -5.67 -29.15
N LEU A 43 -18.96 -5.36 -29.85
CA LEU A 43 -17.81 -6.26 -29.98
C LEU A 43 -17.11 -6.48 -28.64
N ALA A 44 -16.86 -5.40 -27.90
CA ALA A 44 -16.23 -5.45 -26.58
C ALA A 44 -17.08 -6.26 -25.59
N THR A 45 -18.40 -6.17 -25.66
CA THR A 45 -19.30 -7.00 -24.84
C THR A 45 -19.14 -8.50 -25.12
N ILE A 46 -18.99 -8.88 -26.39
CA ILE A 46 -18.71 -10.28 -26.78
C ILE A 46 -17.36 -10.72 -26.22
N TRP A 47 -16.33 -9.89 -26.33
CA TRP A 47 -14.99 -10.22 -25.85
C TRP A 47 -14.91 -10.27 -24.32
N ASP A 48 -15.65 -9.43 -23.60
CA ASP A 48 -15.82 -9.52 -22.16
C ASP A 48 -16.46 -10.87 -21.77
N GLU A 49 -17.46 -11.34 -22.53
CA GLU A 49 -18.06 -12.66 -22.33
C GLU A 49 -17.05 -13.80 -22.54
N VAL A 50 -16.18 -13.68 -23.55
CA VAL A 50 -15.08 -14.63 -23.78
C VAL A 50 -14.14 -14.67 -22.59
N VAL A 51 -13.69 -13.50 -22.10
CA VAL A 51 -12.79 -13.41 -20.94
C VAL A 51 -13.46 -13.99 -19.70
N HIS A 52 -14.73 -13.66 -19.45
CA HIS A 52 -15.53 -14.23 -18.36
C HIS A 52 -15.53 -15.76 -18.41
N ARG A 53 -15.82 -16.35 -19.58
CA ARG A 53 -15.83 -17.81 -19.74
C ARG A 53 -14.45 -18.44 -19.55
N ILE A 54 -13.37 -17.79 -20.00
CA ILE A 54 -11.99 -18.24 -19.72
C ILE A 54 -11.74 -18.26 -18.21
N VAL A 55 -12.13 -17.20 -17.50
CA VAL A 55 -11.97 -17.10 -16.05
C VAL A 55 -12.80 -18.14 -15.30
N VAL A 56 -14.05 -18.38 -15.71
CA VAL A 56 -14.90 -19.42 -15.10
C VAL A 56 -14.23 -20.79 -15.22
N VAL A 57 -13.81 -21.18 -16.42
CA VAL A 57 -13.14 -22.48 -16.65
C VAL A 57 -11.80 -22.54 -15.89
N LEU A 58 -11.05 -21.45 -15.83
CA LEU A 58 -9.82 -21.37 -15.03
C LEU A 58 -10.09 -21.64 -13.56
N MET A 59 -11.12 -21.02 -12.97
CA MET A 59 -11.47 -21.20 -11.57
C MET A 59 -11.96 -22.62 -11.28
N GLU A 60 -12.72 -23.23 -12.20
CA GLU A 60 -13.10 -24.65 -12.11
C GLU A 60 -11.88 -25.58 -12.11
N LEU A 61 -10.92 -25.32 -13.00
CA LEU A 61 -9.66 -26.07 -13.04
C LEU A 61 -8.83 -25.86 -11.76
N ALA A 62 -8.77 -24.63 -11.25
CA ALA A 62 -8.02 -24.28 -10.05
C ALA A 62 -8.65 -24.80 -8.75
N ALA A 63 -9.98 -24.95 -8.70
CA ALA A 63 -10.68 -25.48 -7.52
C ALA A 63 -10.23 -26.91 -7.18
N ASN A 64 -9.86 -27.70 -8.20
CA ASN A 64 -9.32 -29.06 -8.01
C ASN A 64 -7.88 -29.06 -7.45
N ASP A 65 -7.16 -27.95 -7.59
CA ASP A 65 -5.78 -27.77 -7.13
C ASP A 65 -5.67 -26.92 -5.85
N ALA A 66 -6.81 -26.49 -5.28
CA ALA A 66 -6.85 -25.55 -4.17
C ALA A 66 -6.65 -26.26 -2.81
N GLU A 67 -5.42 -26.20 -2.29
CA GLU A 67 -5.14 -26.57 -0.90
C GLU A 67 -5.63 -25.49 0.09
N PRO A 68 -5.92 -25.84 1.36
CA PRO A 68 -6.30 -24.87 2.38
C PRO A 68 -5.16 -23.88 2.67
N LEU A 69 -5.43 -22.59 2.43
CA LEU A 69 -4.50 -21.50 2.73
C LEU A 69 -4.51 -21.14 4.22
N HIS A 70 -3.34 -20.78 4.75
CA HIS A 70 -3.11 -20.47 6.17
C HIS A 70 -3.30 -18.97 6.50
N ILE A 71 -3.44 -18.13 5.48
CA ILE A 71 -3.73 -16.70 5.58
C ILE A 71 -4.87 -16.39 4.62
N ASN A 72 -5.73 -15.45 4.99
CA ASN A 72 -6.74 -14.96 4.07
C ASN A 72 -6.05 -14.17 2.95
N LEU A 73 -6.07 -14.73 1.73
CA LEU A 73 -5.53 -14.15 0.51
C LEU A 73 -6.62 -13.66 -0.46
N ARG A 74 -7.88 -13.59 0.00
CA ARG A 74 -9.04 -13.26 -0.86
C ARG A 74 -8.78 -12.03 -1.73
N GLU A 75 -8.17 -10.99 -1.15
CA GLU A 75 -7.96 -9.71 -1.81
C GLU A 75 -6.74 -9.71 -2.72
N GLU A 76 -5.69 -10.46 -2.38
CA GLU A 76 -4.54 -10.69 -3.27
C GLU A 76 -4.96 -11.53 -4.49
N TRP A 77 -5.81 -12.54 -4.28
CA TRP A 77 -6.45 -13.32 -5.33
C TRP A 77 -7.33 -12.46 -6.23
N ALA A 78 -8.18 -11.61 -5.64
CA ALA A 78 -9.04 -10.71 -6.40
C ALA A 78 -8.20 -9.75 -7.26
N PHE A 79 -7.09 -9.23 -6.73
CA PHE A 79 -6.19 -8.35 -7.46
C PHE A 79 -5.47 -9.06 -8.61
N GLU A 80 -4.90 -10.23 -8.38
CA GLU A 80 -4.23 -11.01 -9.44
C GLU A 80 -5.22 -11.50 -10.49
N LEU A 81 -6.45 -11.88 -10.08
CA LEU A 81 -7.51 -12.22 -11.01
C LEU A 81 -7.93 -11.01 -11.85
N ALA A 82 -8.06 -9.82 -11.26
CA ALA A 82 -8.36 -8.60 -12.01
C ALA A 82 -7.26 -8.29 -13.05
N LYS A 83 -5.98 -8.36 -12.65
CA LYS A 83 -4.85 -8.20 -13.59
C LYS A 83 -4.91 -9.22 -14.73
N LEU A 84 -5.21 -10.47 -14.41
CA LEU A 84 -5.33 -11.53 -15.39
C LEU A 84 -6.48 -11.27 -16.37
N THR A 85 -7.64 -10.84 -15.87
CA THR A 85 -8.80 -10.46 -16.69
C THR A 85 -8.45 -9.33 -17.66
N PHE A 86 -7.75 -8.28 -17.19
CA PHE A 86 -7.28 -7.21 -18.07
C PHE A 86 -6.29 -7.70 -19.13
N TRP A 87 -5.31 -8.52 -18.74
CA TRP A 87 -4.33 -9.09 -19.66
C TRP A 87 -4.97 -10.00 -20.72
N LEU A 88 -5.94 -10.84 -20.30
CA LEU A 88 -6.73 -11.66 -21.21
C LEU A 88 -7.56 -10.80 -22.16
N GLY A 89 -8.18 -9.74 -21.65
CA GLY A 89 -8.95 -8.79 -22.46
C GLY A 89 -8.11 -8.14 -23.56
N GLU A 90 -6.93 -7.60 -23.22
CA GLU A 90 -6.00 -7.06 -24.21
C GLU A 90 -5.56 -8.13 -25.24
N GLY A 91 -5.29 -9.35 -24.77
CA GLY A 91 -4.90 -10.47 -25.63
C GLY A 91 -5.99 -10.91 -26.60
N VAL A 92 -7.25 -11.00 -26.14
CA VAL A 92 -8.42 -11.31 -26.96
C VAL A 92 -8.59 -10.23 -28.03
N VAL A 93 -8.65 -8.97 -27.63
CA VAL A 93 -8.84 -7.83 -28.55
C VAL A 93 -7.74 -7.81 -29.62
N LYS A 94 -6.46 -7.90 -29.20
CA LYS A 94 -5.32 -7.90 -30.12
C LYS A 94 -5.40 -9.05 -31.13
N LYS A 95 -5.78 -10.25 -30.70
CA LYS A 95 -5.89 -11.41 -31.58
C LYS A 95 -7.07 -11.28 -32.55
N ARG A 96 -8.20 -10.73 -32.11
CA ARG A 96 -9.40 -10.59 -32.95
C ARG A 96 -9.29 -9.44 -33.94
N LEU A 97 -8.51 -8.40 -33.64
CA LEU A 97 -8.33 -7.23 -34.51
C LEU A 97 -6.97 -7.19 -35.21
N ALA A 98 -6.16 -8.26 -35.15
CA ALA A 98 -4.79 -8.27 -35.69
C ALA A 98 -4.71 -7.77 -37.13
N ASP A 99 -5.64 -8.22 -37.98
CA ASP A 99 -5.71 -7.88 -39.41
C ASP A 99 -7.10 -7.36 -39.82
N ARG A 100 -7.92 -6.92 -38.86
CA ARG A 100 -9.32 -6.55 -39.09
C ARG A 100 -9.64 -5.20 -38.45
N ASP A 101 -10.27 -4.32 -39.22
CA ASP A 101 -10.86 -3.10 -38.68
C ASP A 101 -12.15 -3.43 -37.91
N PRO A 102 -12.39 -2.87 -36.70
CA PRO A 102 -13.62 -3.11 -35.94
C PRO A 102 -14.91 -2.87 -36.74
N SER A 103 -14.92 -1.90 -37.65
CA SER A 103 -16.10 -1.54 -38.45
C SER A 103 -16.54 -2.61 -39.45
N VAL A 104 -15.65 -3.52 -39.83
CA VAL A 104 -15.97 -4.60 -40.77
C VAL A 104 -16.29 -5.93 -40.06
N VAL A 105 -16.20 -5.97 -38.73
CA VAL A 105 -16.48 -7.18 -37.95
C VAL A 105 -17.99 -7.32 -37.74
N GLY A 106 -18.60 -8.31 -38.39
CA GLY A 106 -20.01 -8.64 -38.20
C GLY A 106 -20.27 -9.22 -36.81
N ILE A 107 -21.18 -8.59 -36.05
CA ILE A 107 -21.47 -8.93 -34.64
C ILE A 107 -21.88 -10.40 -34.46
N GLU A 108 -22.83 -10.88 -35.27
CA GLU A 108 -23.33 -12.26 -35.17
C GLU A 108 -22.25 -13.30 -35.51
N GLN A 109 -21.46 -13.02 -36.54
CA GLN A 109 -20.35 -13.89 -36.95
C GLN A 109 -19.28 -13.93 -35.85
N GLU A 110 -18.91 -12.76 -35.30
CA GLU A 110 -17.96 -12.67 -34.20
C GLU A 110 -18.46 -13.43 -32.96
N ARG A 111 -19.76 -13.29 -32.63
CA ARG A 111 -20.38 -14.02 -31.52
C ARG A 111 -20.29 -15.53 -31.72
N TYR A 112 -20.61 -16.03 -32.91
CA TYR A 112 -20.51 -17.45 -33.22
C TYR A 112 -19.06 -17.96 -33.18
N GLU A 113 -18.11 -17.22 -33.75
CA GLU A 113 -16.69 -17.61 -33.74
C GLU A 113 -16.09 -17.61 -32.34
N CYS A 114 -16.49 -16.66 -31.48
CA CYS A 114 -15.96 -16.51 -30.13
C CYS A 114 -16.64 -17.41 -29.08
N LEU A 115 -17.95 -17.61 -29.20
CA LEU A 115 -18.76 -18.28 -28.16
C LEU A 115 -19.45 -19.56 -28.63
N GLY A 116 -19.45 -19.84 -29.93
CA GLY A 116 -19.92 -21.10 -30.50
C GLY A 116 -18.91 -22.25 -30.29
N THR A 117 -19.13 -23.38 -30.95
CA THR A 117 -18.30 -24.58 -30.81
C THR A 117 -16.79 -24.35 -31.03
N PRO A 118 -16.36 -23.57 -32.06
CA PRO A 118 -14.93 -23.27 -32.25
C PRO A 118 -14.35 -22.44 -31.10
N GLY A 119 -15.10 -21.43 -30.67
CA GLY A 119 -14.73 -20.53 -29.59
C GLY A 119 -14.63 -21.23 -28.23
N ALA A 120 -15.58 -22.12 -27.92
CA ALA A 120 -15.58 -22.90 -26.68
C ALA A 120 -14.29 -23.72 -26.50
N LYS A 121 -13.79 -24.36 -27.57
CA LYS A 121 -12.53 -25.11 -27.52
C LYS A 121 -11.32 -24.20 -27.26
N LEU A 122 -11.30 -23.02 -27.89
CA LEU A 122 -10.25 -22.02 -27.67
C LEU A 122 -10.27 -21.46 -26.25
N ILE A 123 -11.46 -21.19 -25.70
CA ILE A 123 -11.67 -20.75 -24.32
C ILE A 123 -11.08 -21.78 -23.35
N SER A 124 -11.47 -23.06 -23.47
CA SER A 124 -10.99 -24.11 -22.56
C SER A 124 -9.48 -24.32 -22.66
N ASN A 125 -8.90 -24.27 -23.86
CA ASN A 125 -7.45 -24.39 -24.05
C ASN A 125 -6.70 -23.19 -23.46
N THR A 126 -7.21 -21.98 -23.65
CA THR A 126 -6.61 -20.76 -23.07
C THR A 126 -6.67 -20.81 -21.55
N ALA A 127 -7.82 -21.20 -20.98
CA ALA A 127 -7.97 -21.37 -19.54
C ALA A 127 -6.95 -22.38 -18.98
N ARG A 128 -6.74 -23.52 -19.65
CA ARG A 128 -5.73 -24.51 -19.24
C ARG A 128 -4.31 -23.95 -19.27
N LEU A 129 -3.92 -23.27 -20.35
CA LEU A 129 -2.58 -22.67 -20.45
C LEU A 129 -2.35 -21.61 -19.36
N VAL A 130 -3.36 -20.78 -19.10
CA VAL A 130 -3.32 -19.77 -18.04
C VAL A 130 -3.22 -20.43 -16.67
N GLN A 131 -3.97 -21.51 -16.44
CA GLN A 131 -3.92 -22.28 -15.21
C GLN A 131 -2.51 -22.83 -14.97
N GLU A 132 -1.94 -23.50 -15.97
CA GLU A 132 -0.66 -24.20 -15.87
C GLU A 132 0.52 -23.24 -15.74
N HIS A 133 0.53 -22.14 -16.49
CA HIS A 133 1.71 -21.28 -16.61
C HIS A 133 1.67 -20.01 -15.76
N ILE A 134 0.48 -19.57 -15.33
CA ILE A 134 0.29 -18.34 -14.56
C ILE A 134 -0.29 -18.68 -13.19
N TRP A 135 -1.50 -19.24 -13.14
CA TRP A 135 -2.23 -19.40 -11.88
C TRP A 135 -1.55 -20.38 -10.92
N LYS A 136 -1.07 -21.54 -11.40
CA LYS A 136 -0.32 -22.51 -10.59
C LYS A 136 0.94 -21.92 -9.97
N LYS A 137 1.62 -20.99 -10.66
CA LYS A 137 2.81 -20.32 -10.10
C LYS A 137 2.42 -19.40 -8.95
N LEU A 138 1.33 -18.64 -9.11
CA LEU A 138 0.78 -17.81 -8.02
C LEU A 138 0.37 -18.67 -6.82
N LEU A 139 -0.35 -19.79 -7.05
CA LEU A 139 -0.70 -20.75 -5.98
C LEU A 139 0.53 -21.32 -5.28
N THR A 140 1.62 -21.55 -6.02
CA THR A 140 2.90 -22.01 -5.48
C THR A 140 3.56 -20.95 -4.60
N ASP A 141 3.47 -19.68 -4.96
CA ASP A 141 3.98 -18.56 -4.15
C ASP A 141 3.12 -18.33 -2.91
N TRP A 142 1.82 -18.60 -3.00
CA TRP A 142 0.85 -18.55 -1.92
C TRP A 142 0.84 -19.77 -0.98
N LYS A 143 1.88 -20.61 -1.04
CA LYS A 143 2.00 -21.89 -0.30
C LYS A 143 1.59 -21.81 1.17
N ARG A 144 0.98 -22.90 1.63
CA ARG A 144 0.74 -23.20 3.06
C ARG A 144 2.05 -23.00 3.86
N LYS A 145 1.97 -22.30 5.00
CA LYS A 145 3.04 -22.38 6.02
C LYS A 145 3.27 -23.85 6.33
N SER A 146 4.53 -24.28 6.35
CA SER A 146 4.86 -25.66 6.72
C SER A 146 4.23 -25.99 8.08
N GLU A 147 3.93 -27.27 8.34
CA GLU A 147 3.39 -27.68 9.65
C GLU A 147 4.29 -27.19 10.79
N LYS A 148 5.61 -27.19 10.60
CA LYS A 148 6.58 -26.60 11.53
C LYS A 148 6.40 -25.08 11.72
N ALA A 149 6.02 -24.34 10.69
CA ALA A 149 5.73 -22.91 10.81
C ALA A 149 4.42 -22.67 11.55
N LEU A 150 3.38 -23.48 11.30
CA LEU A 150 2.12 -23.43 12.04
C LEU A 150 2.31 -23.81 13.52
N GLU A 151 3.10 -24.86 13.80
CA GLU A 151 3.47 -25.27 15.15
C GLU A 151 4.26 -24.19 15.90
N ARG A 152 5.17 -23.49 15.19
CA ARG A 152 5.89 -22.33 15.72
C ARG A 152 5.00 -21.11 15.95
N GLU A 153 3.90 -20.96 15.23
CA GLU A 153 2.94 -19.88 15.48
C GLU A 153 2.03 -20.17 16.65
N ALA A 154 1.62 -21.44 16.80
CA ALA A 154 0.90 -21.90 17.98
C ALA A 154 1.77 -21.82 19.25
N ASN A 155 3.07 -22.03 19.10
CA ASN A 155 4.06 -21.95 20.18
C ASN A 155 5.22 -21.00 19.79
N PRO A 156 4.98 -19.68 19.81
CA PRO A 156 5.99 -18.71 19.39
C PRO A 156 7.20 -18.79 20.31
N ARG A 157 8.36 -19.11 19.72
CA ARG A 157 9.62 -19.01 20.46
C ARG A 157 9.84 -17.53 20.79
N PRO A 158 10.33 -17.19 21.99
CA PRO A 158 10.66 -15.82 22.31
C PRO A 158 11.70 -15.31 21.30
N THR A 159 11.35 -14.23 20.60
CA THR A 159 12.26 -13.63 19.61
C THR A 159 13.53 -13.17 20.31
N LYS A 160 14.65 -13.80 19.96
CA LYS A 160 15.95 -13.42 20.53
C LYS A 160 16.39 -12.11 19.89
N LEU A 161 16.36 -11.04 20.68
CA LEU A 161 16.88 -9.74 20.26
C LEU A 161 18.41 -9.79 20.18
N ALA A 162 18.96 -9.42 19.04
CA ALA A 162 20.39 -9.23 18.85
C ALA A 162 20.78 -7.82 19.31
N ILE A 163 20.91 -7.64 20.61
CA ILE A 163 21.24 -6.35 21.21
C ILE A 163 22.72 -6.05 20.95
N GLN A 164 22.97 -4.98 20.21
CA GLN A 164 24.31 -4.43 19.99
C GLN A 164 24.39 -3.08 20.65
N ARG A 165 25.56 -2.78 21.23
CA ARG A 165 25.80 -1.46 21.80
C ARG A 165 25.82 -0.42 20.67
N VAL A 166 24.99 0.60 20.76
CA VAL A 166 24.95 1.69 19.78
C VAL A 166 25.30 3.03 20.44
N GLU A 167 26.20 3.78 19.81
CA GLU A 167 26.58 5.12 20.29
C GLU A 167 25.51 6.17 19.95
N THR A 168 24.81 5.95 18.84
CA THR A 168 23.73 6.81 18.34
C THR A 168 22.54 5.97 17.91
N ASN A 169 21.34 6.34 18.37
CA ASN A 169 20.08 5.68 18.04
C ASN A 169 19.43 6.32 16.81
N HIS A 170 18.64 5.53 16.08
CA HIS A 170 17.94 5.99 14.88
C HIS A 170 16.47 6.32 15.12
N PHE A 171 16.08 7.58 14.98
CA PHE A 171 14.64 7.92 15.03
C PHE A 171 13.92 7.70 13.68
N ILE A 172 14.67 7.51 12.59
CA ILE A 172 14.17 7.04 11.28
C ILE A 172 15.12 5.96 10.75
N PRO A 173 14.64 4.86 10.14
CA PRO A 173 15.49 3.74 9.77
C PRO A 173 16.50 4.16 8.71
N ARG A 174 17.78 3.82 8.92
CA ARG A 174 18.82 4.08 7.93
C ARG A 174 18.53 3.39 6.60
N SER A 175 17.99 2.17 6.64
CA SER A 175 17.59 1.40 5.46
C SER A 175 16.48 2.13 4.68
N PHE A 176 15.50 2.69 5.37
CA PHE A 176 14.40 3.44 4.75
C PHE A 176 14.91 4.69 4.02
N ILE A 177 15.80 5.47 4.64
CA ILE A 177 16.40 6.65 3.99
C ILE A 177 17.23 6.21 2.77
N ARG A 178 18.07 5.18 2.92
CA ARG A 178 18.93 4.66 1.84
C ARG A 178 18.11 4.18 0.64
N ASP A 179 17.06 3.40 0.89
CA ASP A 179 16.32 2.69 -0.15
C ASP A 179 15.31 3.61 -0.86
N TYR A 180 14.82 4.66 -0.19
CA TYR A 180 13.69 5.48 -0.69
C TYR A 180 13.94 6.98 -0.82
N TRP A 181 14.95 7.53 -0.14
CA TRP A 181 15.19 8.99 -0.10
C TRP A 181 16.56 9.40 -0.64
N ALA A 182 17.56 8.53 -0.54
CA ALA A 182 18.91 8.82 -1.00
C ALA A 182 19.03 8.63 -2.52
N VAL A 183 19.67 9.59 -3.19
CA VAL A 183 20.04 9.50 -4.62
C VAL A 183 21.56 9.54 -4.71
N GLY A 184 22.16 8.49 -5.27
CA GLY A 184 23.63 8.35 -5.31
C GLY A 184 24.28 8.36 -3.92
N GLY A 185 23.58 7.86 -2.90
CA GLY A 185 24.05 7.87 -1.50
C GLY A 185 23.99 9.24 -0.80
N LYS A 186 23.41 10.25 -1.44
CA LYS A 186 23.25 11.60 -0.90
C LYS A 186 21.79 11.94 -0.65
N ILE A 187 21.58 12.84 0.30
CA ILE A 187 20.29 13.43 0.67
C ILE A 187 20.42 14.96 0.67
N LEU A 188 19.31 15.66 0.42
CA LEU A 188 19.24 17.11 0.66
C LEU A 188 18.59 17.33 2.02
N ARG A 189 19.39 17.76 2.99
CA ARG A 189 18.93 18.05 4.35
C ARG A 189 18.59 19.52 4.45
N TRP A 190 17.40 19.82 4.94
CA TRP A 190 16.96 21.17 5.27
C TRP A 190 16.95 21.33 6.79
N ARG A 191 17.48 22.43 7.29
CA ARG A 191 17.50 22.77 8.70
C ARG A 191 16.93 24.16 8.91
N ARG A 192 16.12 24.30 9.95
CA ARG A 192 15.56 25.57 10.36
C ARG A 192 16.68 26.52 10.83
N VAL A 193 16.62 27.75 10.36
CA VAL A 193 17.52 28.87 10.71
C VAL A 193 16.65 30.10 10.99
N ASP A 194 17.23 31.17 11.53
CA ASP A 194 16.47 32.36 11.94
C ASP A 194 15.67 32.98 10.78
N GLU A 195 16.21 32.94 9.55
CA GLU A 195 15.59 33.45 8.33
C GLU A 195 14.75 32.40 7.56
N GLY A 196 14.45 31.24 8.15
CA GLY A 196 13.63 30.20 7.52
C GLY A 196 14.31 28.84 7.45
N TRP A 197 14.66 28.38 6.24
CA TRP A 197 15.25 27.06 6.02
C TRP A 197 16.53 27.13 5.17
N SER A 198 17.58 26.49 5.65
CA SER A 198 18.84 26.32 4.90
C SER A 198 19.00 24.87 4.46
N SER A 199 19.52 24.65 3.25
CA SER A 199 19.74 23.29 2.72
C SER A 199 21.20 22.97 2.51
N ALA A 200 21.56 21.71 2.71
CA ALA A 200 22.89 21.20 2.39
C ALA A 200 22.84 19.74 1.95
N SER A 201 23.61 19.40 0.92
CA SER A 201 23.81 18.00 0.54
C SER A 201 24.66 17.28 1.58
N ARG A 202 24.22 16.09 1.99
CA ARG A 202 24.86 15.24 2.99
C ARG A 202 24.81 13.78 2.56
N SER A 203 25.67 12.95 3.15
CA SER A 203 25.51 11.50 3.01
C SER A 203 24.29 11.05 3.79
N PHE A 204 23.56 10.03 3.30
CA PHE A 204 22.32 9.60 3.95
C PHE A 204 22.53 9.11 5.40
N GLY A 205 23.73 8.63 5.73
CA GLY A 205 24.09 8.19 7.08
C GLY A 205 24.30 9.33 8.10
N GLN A 206 24.18 10.60 7.69
CA GLN A 206 24.37 11.77 8.57
C GLN A 206 23.06 12.41 9.05
N TRP A 207 21.91 11.76 8.83
CA TRP A 207 20.61 12.23 9.25
C TRP A 207 19.77 11.09 9.83
N GLY A 208 18.87 11.39 10.77
CA GLY A 208 18.05 10.37 11.43
C GLY A 208 18.63 9.81 12.72
N PHE A 209 19.72 10.39 13.25
CA PHE A 209 20.47 9.88 14.40
C PHE A 209 20.55 10.89 15.53
N ARG A 210 20.42 10.43 16.77
CA ARG A 210 20.73 11.20 17.98
C ARG A 210 21.36 10.29 19.05
N PRO A 211 22.33 10.81 19.83
CA PRO A 211 22.88 10.05 20.94
C PRO A 211 21.84 9.88 22.05
N ASN A 212 21.82 8.70 22.68
CA ASN A 212 21.06 8.42 23.91
C ASN A 212 19.57 8.77 23.84
N LEU A 213 18.89 8.51 22.71
CA LEU A 213 17.43 8.64 22.66
C LEU A 213 16.77 7.58 23.55
N TYR A 214 17.24 6.34 23.46
CA TYR A 214 16.71 5.17 24.15
C TYR A 214 17.75 4.04 24.18
N SER A 215 17.45 2.95 24.88
CA SER A 215 18.38 1.83 25.07
C SER A 215 18.74 1.06 23.79
N ASP A 216 19.91 0.42 23.82
CA ASP A 216 20.35 -0.59 22.84
C ASP A 216 19.29 -1.70 22.65
N TRP A 217 18.58 -2.06 23.72
CA TRP A 217 17.50 -3.05 23.67
C TRP A 217 16.35 -2.56 22.78
N LEU A 218 15.93 -1.30 22.95
CA LEU A 218 14.84 -0.74 22.17
C LEU A 218 15.24 -0.48 20.71
N GLU A 219 16.50 -0.14 20.46
CA GLU A 219 17.05 -0.07 19.09
C GLU A 219 16.94 -1.44 18.40
N ALA A 220 17.36 -2.51 19.07
CA ALA A 220 17.23 -3.87 18.53
C ALA A 220 15.77 -4.27 18.30
N TYR A 221 14.86 -3.87 19.20
CA TYR A 221 13.41 -4.09 19.04
C TYR A 221 12.85 -3.36 17.82
N PHE A 222 13.19 -2.09 17.61
CA PHE A 222 12.78 -1.35 16.42
C PHE A 222 13.34 -1.94 15.13
N GLY A 223 14.56 -2.46 15.16
CA GLY A 223 15.15 -3.15 14.01
C GLY A 223 14.28 -4.31 13.49
N LEU A 224 13.59 -5.05 14.36
CA LEU A 224 12.65 -6.10 13.96
C LEU A 224 11.44 -5.53 13.23
N LEU A 225 10.82 -4.50 13.80
CA LEU A 225 9.60 -3.88 13.26
C LEU A 225 9.85 -3.19 11.92
N GLU A 226 11.03 -2.59 11.76
CA GLU A 226 11.50 -2.02 10.50
C GLU A 226 11.73 -3.09 9.43
N CYS A 227 12.26 -4.26 9.81
CA CYS A 227 12.42 -5.38 8.89
C CYS A 227 11.06 -5.91 8.42
N ASP A 228 10.09 -6.06 9.33
CA ASP A 228 8.74 -6.54 9.02
C ASP A 228 7.98 -5.57 8.11
N ALA A 229 8.22 -4.26 8.23
CA ALA A 229 7.55 -3.23 7.42
C ALA A 229 8.15 -3.02 6.01
N LYS A 230 9.33 -3.56 5.72
CA LYS A 230 10.01 -3.36 4.43
C LYS A 230 9.17 -3.84 3.24
N LEU A 231 8.65 -5.07 3.32
CA LEU A 231 7.81 -5.63 2.26
C LEU A 231 6.45 -4.90 2.13
N PRO A 232 5.72 -4.61 3.21
CA PRO A 232 4.52 -3.78 3.16
C PRO A 232 4.74 -2.43 2.47
N VAL A 233 5.79 -1.69 2.83
CA VAL A 233 6.12 -0.41 2.18
C VAL A 233 6.37 -0.61 0.69
N GLN A 234 7.18 -1.61 0.31
CA GLN A 234 7.44 -1.90 -1.10
C GLN A 234 6.15 -2.27 -1.86
N ASN A 235 5.26 -3.04 -1.26
CA ASN A 235 3.96 -3.38 -1.84
C ASN A 235 3.12 -2.12 -2.09
N LEU A 236 3.04 -1.21 -1.13
CA LEU A 236 2.33 0.05 -1.30
C LEU A 236 2.90 0.90 -2.45
N LEU A 237 4.22 1.02 -2.54
CA LEU A 237 4.88 1.75 -3.63
C LEU A 237 4.59 1.12 -5.00
N ASN A 238 4.52 -0.20 -5.05
CA ASN A 238 4.20 -0.97 -6.25
C ASN A 238 2.70 -1.13 -6.49
N THR A 239 1.84 -0.47 -5.71
CA THR A 239 0.38 -0.54 -5.84
C THR A 239 -0.17 -1.97 -5.66
N ARG A 240 0.49 -2.76 -4.80
CA ARG A 240 0.05 -4.10 -4.43
C ARG A 240 -0.76 -4.07 -3.14
N PRO A 241 -1.82 -4.88 -3.04
CA PRO A 241 -2.58 -5.05 -1.80
C PRO A 241 -1.70 -5.53 -0.64
N LEU A 242 -2.10 -5.21 0.59
CA LEU A 242 -1.51 -5.75 1.81
C LEU A 242 -2.41 -6.76 2.50
N ASN A 243 -1.93 -7.99 2.69
CA ASN A 243 -2.65 -8.93 3.56
C ASN A 243 -2.66 -8.45 5.02
N ALA A 244 -3.49 -9.06 5.87
CA ALA A 244 -3.69 -8.60 7.24
C ALA A 244 -2.37 -8.48 8.06
N PRO A 245 -1.46 -9.48 8.07
CA PRO A 245 -0.17 -9.35 8.74
C PRO A 245 0.70 -8.21 8.19
N GLN A 246 0.77 -8.04 6.86
CA GLN A 246 1.53 -6.94 6.24
C GLN A 246 0.98 -5.57 6.65
N ARG A 247 -0.34 -5.48 6.75
CA ARG A 247 -1.02 -4.26 7.21
C ARG A 247 -0.68 -3.93 8.65
N GLU A 248 -0.73 -4.93 9.54
CA GLU A 248 -0.37 -4.78 10.94
C GLU A 248 1.10 -4.37 11.10
N ALA A 249 2.00 -4.97 10.33
CA ALA A 249 3.41 -4.60 10.30
C ALA A 249 3.62 -3.14 9.86
N LEU A 250 2.91 -2.69 8.82
CA LEU A 250 2.96 -1.29 8.40
C LEU A 250 2.44 -0.34 9.48
N VAL A 251 1.28 -0.61 10.07
CA VAL A 251 0.69 0.25 11.10
C VAL A 251 1.58 0.29 12.35
N GLY A 252 2.14 -0.85 12.76
CA GLY A 252 3.10 -0.94 13.85
C GLY A 252 4.34 -0.09 13.58
N PHE A 253 4.88 -0.16 12.36
CA PHE A 253 5.97 0.70 11.93
C PHE A 253 5.61 2.18 12.04
N LEU A 254 4.49 2.62 11.45
CA LEU A 254 4.04 4.02 11.50
C LEU A 254 3.87 4.52 12.95
N ALA A 255 3.23 3.72 13.81
CA ALA A 255 3.01 4.06 15.21
C ALA A 255 4.34 4.24 15.97
N ILE A 256 5.32 3.39 15.68
CA ILE A 256 6.64 3.46 16.33
C ILE A 256 7.44 4.67 15.84
N GLN A 257 7.37 4.99 14.55
CA GLN A 257 8.02 6.20 14.03
C GLN A 257 7.52 7.48 14.71
N LEU A 258 6.21 7.55 15.00
CA LEU A 258 5.62 8.67 15.74
C LEU A 258 6.19 8.79 17.15
N LEU A 259 6.26 7.65 17.86
CA LEU A 259 6.68 7.60 19.27
C LEU A 259 8.19 7.83 19.45
N ARG A 260 9.01 7.60 18.43
CA ARG A 260 10.48 7.68 18.55
C ARG A 260 11.10 8.97 18.02
N SER A 261 10.28 9.89 17.51
CA SER A 261 10.79 11.19 17.06
C SER A 261 11.43 11.96 18.24
N PRO A 262 12.56 12.65 18.05
CA PRO A 262 13.21 13.41 19.11
C PRO A 262 12.25 14.40 19.79
N ALA A 263 11.46 15.08 18.97
CA ALA A 263 10.28 15.88 19.30
C ALA A 263 9.41 15.26 20.41
N PHE A 264 8.89 14.06 20.13
CA PHE A 264 8.00 13.36 21.02
C PHE A 264 8.72 12.95 22.30
N ILE A 265 9.94 12.44 22.18
CA ILE A 265 10.76 11.99 23.31
C ILE A 265 10.98 13.14 24.29
N GLU A 266 11.40 14.31 23.81
CA GLU A 266 11.67 15.45 24.67
C GLU A 266 10.41 15.97 25.36
N ARG A 267 9.29 16.07 24.63
CA ARG A 267 8.00 16.46 25.23
C ARG A 267 7.55 15.48 26.32
N ILE A 268 7.70 14.18 26.09
CA ILE A 268 7.36 13.16 27.08
C ILE A 268 8.31 13.22 28.27
N ARG A 269 9.62 13.39 28.06
CA ARG A 269 10.60 13.54 29.15
C ARG A 269 10.27 14.73 30.05
N GLN A 270 9.87 15.86 29.49
CA GLN A 270 9.42 17.04 30.26
C GLN A 270 8.20 16.70 31.13
N SER A 271 7.20 16.01 30.56
CA SER A 271 6.01 15.58 31.30
C SER A 271 6.33 14.54 32.39
N LEU A 272 7.22 13.58 32.10
CA LEU A 272 7.63 12.54 33.04
C LEU A 272 8.51 13.09 34.16
N SER A 273 9.35 14.08 33.89
CA SER A 273 10.21 14.71 34.90
C SER A 273 9.39 15.33 36.04
N ALA A 274 8.25 15.95 35.73
CA ALA A 274 7.34 16.48 36.73
C ALA A 274 6.80 15.37 37.66
N GLU A 275 6.43 14.22 37.12
CA GLU A 275 5.91 13.09 37.91
C GLU A 275 7.00 12.33 38.65
N LEU A 276 8.14 12.09 38.02
CA LEU A 276 9.31 11.51 38.67
C LEU A 276 9.86 12.42 39.78
N GLY A 277 9.70 13.73 39.65
CA GLY A 277 10.04 14.70 40.69
C GLY A 277 9.29 14.49 41.99
N ARG A 278 8.01 14.07 41.93
CA ARG A 278 7.23 13.70 43.12
C ARG A 278 7.80 12.47 43.84
N LEU A 279 8.58 11.64 43.12
CA LEU A 279 9.22 10.44 43.62
C LEU A 279 10.73 10.64 43.94
N GLY A 280 11.26 11.86 43.77
CA GLY A 280 12.68 12.18 44.02
C GLY A 280 13.63 11.89 42.85
N TYR A 281 13.11 11.64 41.64
CA TYR A 281 13.90 11.26 40.45
C TYR A 281 13.80 12.26 39.28
N SER A 282 13.38 13.51 39.52
CA SER A 282 13.15 14.50 38.43
C SER A 282 14.36 14.75 37.54
N THR A 283 15.57 14.65 38.09
CA THR A 283 16.83 14.93 37.40
C THR A 283 17.62 13.69 37.01
N ASP A 284 17.10 12.47 37.28
CA ASP A 284 17.78 11.22 36.94
C ASP A 284 17.52 10.86 35.46
N PRO A 285 18.52 11.00 34.56
CA PRO A 285 18.33 10.74 33.13
C PRO A 285 18.07 9.25 32.84
N GLU A 286 18.57 8.36 33.70
CA GLU A 286 18.37 6.92 33.55
C GLU A 286 16.93 6.54 33.89
N MET A 287 16.38 7.11 34.96
CA MET A 287 14.97 6.91 35.34
C MET A 287 14.01 7.52 34.32
N LEU A 288 14.31 8.71 33.79
CA LEU A 288 13.54 9.31 32.69
C LEU A 288 13.52 8.42 31.45
N ARG A 289 14.68 7.88 31.07
CA ARG A 289 14.79 6.95 29.95
C ARG A 289 14.01 5.66 30.21
N LYS A 290 14.18 5.04 31.38
CA LYS A 290 13.42 3.83 31.77
C LYS A 290 11.92 4.07 31.77
N ALA A 291 11.47 5.20 32.32
CA ALA A 291 10.05 5.57 32.34
C ALA A 291 9.50 5.74 30.91
N TYR A 292 10.23 6.42 30.02
CA TYR A 292 9.88 6.49 28.60
C TYR A 292 9.81 5.10 27.94
N GLU A 293 10.79 4.23 28.19
CA GLU A 293 10.82 2.89 27.61
C GLU A 293 9.64 2.00 28.04
N THR A 294 8.98 2.30 29.16
CA THR A 294 7.76 1.57 29.59
C THR A 294 6.58 1.77 28.64
N LEU A 295 6.54 2.86 27.86
CA LEU A 295 5.51 3.11 26.85
C LEU A 295 5.45 1.98 25.81
N TYR A 296 6.61 1.39 25.50
CA TYR A 296 6.75 0.30 24.52
C TYR A 296 6.22 -1.04 25.03
N ARG A 297 5.80 -1.11 26.29
CA ARG A 297 5.14 -2.28 26.90
C ARG A 297 3.65 -2.05 27.13
N ASN A 298 3.13 -0.89 26.77
CA ASN A 298 1.74 -0.51 26.99
C ASN A 298 0.87 -0.83 25.76
N ASN A 299 0.22 -1.99 25.78
CA ASN A 299 -0.64 -2.43 24.68
C ASN A 299 -1.83 -1.48 24.43
N ASP A 300 -2.36 -0.82 25.46
CA ASP A 300 -3.46 0.12 25.31
C ASP A 300 -3.03 1.38 24.54
N LEU A 301 -1.81 1.87 24.79
CA LEU A 301 -1.24 2.99 24.05
C LEU A 301 -1.10 2.62 22.56
N TYR A 302 -0.51 1.46 22.26
CA TYR A 302 -0.41 0.99 20.88
C TYR A 302 -1.77 0.82 20.23
N HIS A 303 -2.74 0.27 20.95
CA HIS A 303 -4.11 0.13 20.43
C HIS A 303 -4.71 1.50 20.09
N ARG A 304 -4.58 2.51 20.96
CA ARG A 304 -5.08 3.88 20.71
C ARG A 304 -4.44 4.55 19.51
N LEU A 305 -3.17 4.26 19.21
CA LEU A 305 -2.46 4.82 18.05
C LEU A 305 -2.75 4.03 16.77
N ALA A 306 -2.68 2.70 16.85
CA ALA A 306 -2.80 1.81 15.70
C ALA A 306 -4.25 1.64 15.25
N HIS A 307 -5.21 1.56 16.16
CA HIS A 307 -6.61 1.27 15.81
C HIS A 307 -7.20 2.31 14.84
N PRO A 308 -7.08 3.62 15.07
CA PRO A 308 -7.60 4.61 14.12
C PRO A 308 -6.96 4.51 12.73
N VAL A 309 -5.65 4.22 12.67
CA VAL A 309 -4.92 4.04 11.40
C VAL A 309 -5.35 2.74 10.72
N MET A 310 -5.56 1.66 11.47
CA MET A 310 -5.94 0.35 10.94
C MET A 310 -7.33 0.32 10.31
N TRP A 311 -8.24 1.18 10.79
CA TRP A 311 -9.66 1.22 10.38
C TRP A 311 -10.04 2.47 9.55
N SER A 312 -9.10 3.38 9.32
CA SER A 312 -9.28 4.44 8.33
C SER A 312 -9.20 3.88 6.91
N ARG A 313 -9.91 4.49 5.96
CA ARG A 313 -9.60 4.28 4.54
C ARG A 313 -8.20 4.81 4.24
N TRP A 314 -7.46 4.11 3.39
CA TRP A 314 -6.10 4.49 3.03
C TRP A 314 -6.03 5.04 1.62
N ALA A 315 -5.18 6.03 1.42
CA ALA A 315 -4.80 6.54 0.11
C ALA A 315 -3.29 6.54 -0.06
N ILE A 316 -2.83 6.19 -1.26
CA ILE A 316 -1.47 6.41 -1.73
C ILE A 316 -1.52 7.58 -2.71
N VAL A 317 -1.00 8.72 -2.26
CA VAL A 317 -0.91 9.94 -3.06
C VAL A 317 0.43 9.93 -3.79
N LYS A 318 0.39 10.02 -5.12
CA LYS A 318 1.55 10.02 -6.00
C LYS A 318 1.69 11.38 -6.69
N ALA A 319 2.86 11.99 -6.59
CA ALA A 319 3.20 13.22 -7.29
C ALA A 319 4.05 12.92 -8.54
N GLN A 320 3.84 13.69 -9.61
CA GLN A 320 4.64 13.60 -10.84
C GLN A 320 6.07 14.12 -10.67
N SER A 321 6.30 14.96 -9.66
CA SER A 321 7.59 15.56 -9.30
C SER A 321 7.93 15.20 -7.85
N PRO A 322 9.23 15.18 -7.46
CA PRO A 322 9.65 14.77 -6.13
C PRO A 322 9.43 15.90 -5.10
N LEU A 323 8.16 16.17 -4.78
CA LEU A 323 7.72 17.32 -3.98
C LEU A 323 7.56 17.00 -2.49
N PHE A 324 7.45 15.74 -2.12
CA PHE A 324 7.29 15.35 -0.72
C PHE A 324 8.62 15.37 0.01
N ILE A 325 8.54 15.67 1.30
CA ILE A 325 9.67 15.79 2.22
C ILE A 325 9.46 14.83 3.39
N LEU A 326 10.55 14.36 4.00
CA LEU A 326 10.52 13.52 5.20
C LEU A 326 10.85 14.38 6.42
N PRO A 327 9.87 14.74 7.26
CA PRO A 327 10.13 15.54 8.45
C PRO A 327 10.86 14.72 9.53
N ASP A 328 11.54 15.39 10.45
CA ASP A 328 12.15 14.76 11.64
C ASP A 328 11.12 14.15 12.61
N THR A 329 9.85 14.51 12.47
CA THR A 329 8.69 13.86 13.12
C THR A 329 8.16 12.64 12.35
N PHE A 330 8.82 12.24 11.27
CA PHE A 330 8.45 11.19 10.32
C PHE A 330 7.19 11.47 9.49
N CYS A 331 6.13 12.02 10.08
CA CYS A 331 4.90 12.34 9.35
C CYS A 331 4.20 13.58 9.93
N ALA A 332 3.23 14.10 9.17
CA ALA A 332 2.25 15.03 9.70
C ALA A 332 1.05 14.25 10.25
N HIS A 333 0.52 14.69 11.39
CA HIS A 333 -0.57 13.98 12.04
C HIS A 333 -1.51 14.91 12.80
N GLY A 334 -2.76 14.50 12.96
CA GLY A 334 -3.76 15.25 13.71
C GLY A 334 -4.87 14.35 14.23
N GLY A 335 -5.59 14.82 15.25
CA GLY A 335 -6.86 14.24 15.62
C GLY A 335 -7.93 14.72 14.63
N PHE A 336 -8.62 13.79 13.98
CA PHE A 336 -9.71 14.12 13.07
C PHE A 336 -10.87 13.16 13.29
N GLY A 337 -12.03 13.71 13.66
CA GLY A 337 -13.21 12.95 14.06
C GLY A 337 -12.90 12.05 15.25
N ASP A 338 -12.72 10.77 14.97
CA ASP A 338 -12.70 9.68 15.93
C ASP A 338 -11.31 9.09 16.22
N GLY A 339 -10.24 9.72 15.75
CA GLY A 339 -8.90 9.32 16.11
C GLY A 339 -7.78 9.95 15.29
N LEU A 340 -6.61 9.33 15.39
CA LEU A 340 -5.38 9.74 14.71
C LEU A 340 -5.53 9.62 13.19
N ARG A 341 -5.10 10.65 12.47
CA ARG A 341 -4.91 10.63 11.02
C ARG A 341 -3.51 11.09 10.64
N LEU A 342 -2.98 10.52 9.57
CA LEU A 342 -1.57 10.57 9.19
C LEU A 342 -1.42 10.96 7.72
N VAL A 343 -0.41 11.78 7.45
CA VAL A 343 0.18 11.99 6.13
C VAL A 343 1.65 11.60 6.25
N ALA A 344 1.98 10.37 5.86
CA ALA A 344 3.30 9.77 6.01
C ALA A 344 4.02 9.65 4.65
N PRO A 345 5.10 10.40 4.42
CA PRO A 345 5.85 10.35 3.18
C PRO A 345 6.68 9.06 3.12
N LEU A 346 6.43 8.24 2.10
CA LEU A 346 7.14 6.99 1.87
C LEU A 346 8.38 7.21 0.98
N THR A 347 8.26 8.08 -0.02
CA THR A 347 9.33 8.53 -0.91
C THR A 347 9.12 10.02 -1.23
N PRO A 348 10.06 10.70 -1.91
CA PRO A 348 9.83 12.07 -2.39
C PRO A 348 8.63 12.22 -3.33
N ARG A 349 8.07 11.14 -3.87
CA ARG A 349 6.96 11.14 -4.83
C ARG A 349 5.71 10.45 -4.32
N VAL A 350 5.77 9.74 -3.19
CA VAL A 350 4.66 8.91 -2.70
C VAL A 350 4.41 9.14 -1.22
N CYS A 351 3.17 9.48 -0.87
CA CYS A 351 2.69 9.61 0.49
C CYS A 351 1.60 8.58 0.79
N PHE A 352 1.70 7.96 1.96
CA PHE A 352 0.60 7.24 2.60
C PHE A 352 -0.27 8.23 3.38
N VAL A 353 -1.59 8.16 3.19
CA VAL A 353 -2.55 9.06 3.82
C VAL A 353 -3.69 8.24 4.41
N THR A 354 -4.06 8.51 5.66
CA THR A 354 -5.31 7.99 6.23
C THR A 354 -6.44 8.99 6.03
N LEU A 355 -7.51 8.55 5.38
CA LEU A 355 -8.64 9.38 5.03
C LEU A 355 -9.60 9.57 6.22
N PRO A 356 -10.42 10.63 6.20
CA PRO A 356 -11.44 10.86 7.21
C PRO A 356 -12.41 9.69 7.37
N THR A 357 -12.94 9.18 6.25
CA THR A 357 -13.94 8.10 6.26
C THR A 357 -13.36 6.77 6.75
N ARG A 358 -14.16 6.07 7.55
CA ARG A 358 -13.85 4.73 8.06
C ARG A 358 -14.21 3.64 7.06
N GLU A 359 -13.54 2.52 7.22
CA GLU A 359 -13.93 1.29 6.55
C GLU A 359 -14.89 0.48 7.42
N THR A 360 -16.04 0.11 6.85
CA THR A 360 -16.96 -0.86 7.45
C THR A 360 -16.40 -2.28 7.35
N GLU A 361 -15.64 -2.54 6.28
CA GLU A 361 -14.87 -3.77 6.07
C GLU A 361 -13.43 -3.40 5.76
N LYS A 362 -12.49 -4.04 6.44
CA LYS A 362 -11.05 -3.89 6.27
C LYS A 362 -10.65 -4.13 4.79
N ARG A 363 -10.58 -3.07 4.00
CA ARG A 363 -10.09 -3.12 2.62
C ARG A 363 -8.57 -3.19 2.65
N ILE A 364 -8.08 -3.95 1.69
CA ILE A 364 -6.67 -4.33 1.56
C ILE A 364 -5.98 -3.50 0.46
N ILE A 365 -6.76 -2.77 -0.33
CA ILE A 365 -6.29 -1.96 -1.45
C ILE A 365 -6.43 -0.49 -1.06
N PRO A 366 -5.32 0.22 -0.83
CA PRO A 366 -5.37 1.66 -0.64
C PRO A 366 -5.73 2.35 -1.95
N LEU A 367 -6.58 3.36 -1.85
CA LEU A 367 -7.02 4.18 -2.98
C LEU A 367 -5.82 4.90 -3.58
N GLN A 368 -5.76 5.00 -4.90
CA GLN A 368 -4.65 5.64 -5.59
C GLN A 368 -5.07 7.04 -6.05
N LEU A 369 -4.28 8.04 -5.69
CA LEU A 369 -4.48 9.42 -6.15
C LEU A 369 -3.20 9.93 -6.81
N CYS A 370 -3.26 10.19 -8.12
CA CYS A 370 -2.24 10.99 -8.78
C CYS A 370 -2.54 12.46 -8.47
N ALA A 371 -1.82 13.05 -7.53
CA ALA A 371 -1.98 14.46 -7.15
C ALA A 371 -1.43 15.36 -8.25
N ASP A 372 -2.15 16.44 -8.51
CA ASP A 372 -1.58 17.56 -9.25
C ASP A 372 -0.49 18.26 -8.42
N GLU A 373 0.22 19.17 -9.05
CA GLU A 373 1.32 19.88 -8.38
C GLU A 373 0.83 20.73 -7.20
N ARG A 374 -0.38 21.29 -7.28
CA ARG A 374 -0.98 22.12 -6.23
C ARG A 374 -1.24 21.31 -4.96
N LEU A 375 -1.93 20.18 -5.06
CA LEU A 375 -2.20 19.29 -3.93
C LEU A 375 -0.88 18.73 -3.37
N ALA A 376 0.06 18.34 -4.23
CA ALA A 376 1.36 17.83 -3.79
C ALA A 376 2.17 18.88 -2.99
N ARG A 377 2.18 20.14 -3.42
CA ARG A 377 2.82 21.26 -2.71
C ARG A 377 2.15 21.57 -1.38
N ARG A 378 0.82 21.50 -1.30
CA ARG A 378 0.08 21.68 -0.04
C ARG A 378 0.35 20.55 0.96
N ILE A 379 0.41 19.29 0.49
CA ILE A 379 0.83 18.15 1.31
C ILE A 379 2.25 18.38 1.85
N SER A 380 3.18 18.79 0.98
CA SER A 380 4.55 19.11 1.37
C SER A 380 4.62 20.22 2.41
N SER A 381 3.81 21.28 2.26
CA SER A 381 3.74 22.40 3.20
C SER A 381 3.29 21.96 4.60
N ILE A 382 2.31 21.05 4.69
CA ILE A 382 1.89 20.47 5.97
C ILE A 382 3.01 19.62 6.61
N LEU A 383 3.74 18.84 5.80
CA LEU A 383 4.88 18.06 6.27
C LEU A 383 5.99 18.99 6.81
N ILE A 384 6.32 20.07 6.10
CA ILE A 384 7.32 21.06 6.54
C ILE A 384 6.90 21.70 7.87
N ARG A 385 5.62 22.04 8.03
CA ARG A 385 5.13 22.63 9.28
C ARG A 385 5.20 21.67 10.46
N HIS A 386 5.10 20.36 10.21
CA HIS A 386 5.27 19.36 11.27
C HIS A 386 6.73 19.04 11.57
N ALA A 387 7.67 19.37 10.66
CA ALA A 387 9.08 19.27 10.98
C ALA A 387 9.42 20.26 12.11
N GLU A 388 10.06 19.76 13.17
CA GLU A 388 10.44 20.61 14.30
C GLU A 388 11.66 21.45 13.96
N SER A 389 12.71 20.79 13.48
CA SER A 389 14.03 21.38 13.29
C SER A 389 14.60 21.11 11.91
N GLU A 390 14.24 19.99 11.29
CA GLU A 390 14.80 19.55 10.02
C GLU A 390 13.93 18.59 9.24
N PHE A 391 14.17 18.53 7.94
CA PHE A 391 13.57 17.55 7.05
C PHE A 391 14.50 17.14 5.91
N LEU A 392 14.21 16.02 5.27
CA LEU A 392 14.86 15.59 4.04
C LEU A 392 14.00 15.84 2.82
N SER A 393 14.64 16.14 1.70
CA SER A 393 13.98 16.23 0.41
C SER A 393 14.82 15.59 -0.69
N HIS A 394 14.20 15.44 -1.87
CA HIS A 394 14.93 15.21 -3.10
C HIS A 394 15.80 16.43 -3.47
N ALA A 395 16.84 16.23 -4.28
CA ALA A 395 17.73 17.32 -4.73
C ALA A 395 17.01 18.36 -5.60
N ASP A 396 15.97 17.92 -6.32
CA ASP A 396 15.15 18.76 -7.19
C ASP A 396 14.02 19.48 -6.45
N PHE A 397 13.84 19.20 -5.15
CA PHE A 397 12.83 19.88 -4.34
C PHE A 397 13.15 21.37 -4.24
N ARG A 398 12.11 22.20 -4.37
CA ARG A 398 12.18 23.65 -4.17
C ARG A 398 11.05 24.05 -3.22
N PRO A 399 11.36 24.63 -2.05
CA PRO A 399 10.34 25.11 -1.14
C PRO A 399 9.53 26.21 -1.82
N ASP A 400 8.23 26.19 -1.59
CA ASP A 400 7.33 27.25 -2.03
C ASP A 400 7.04 28.14 -0.82
N GLU A 401 7.76 29.25 -0.73
CA GLU A 401 7.65 30.19 0.41
C GLU A 401 6.27 30.86 0.48
N GLN A 402 5.52 30.90 -0.63
CA GLN A 402 4.22 31.57 -0.70
C GLN A 402 3.04 30.69 -0.24
N GLN A 403 3.25 29.39 0.00
CA GLN A 403 2.16 28.42 0.28
C GLN A 403 2.17 27.80 1.69
N ILE A 404 3.04 28.25 2.60
CA ILE A 404 3.14 27.65 3.95
C ILE A 404 1.95 28.02 4.86
N GLU A 405 1.13 29.00 4.48
CA GLU A 405 0.11 29.57 5.35
C GLU A 405 -1.32 29.11 4.99
N SER A 406 -1.87 28.20 5.82
CA SER A 406 -3.30 28.06 6.23
C SER A 406 -3.86 26.63 6.21
N ALA A 407 -3.29 25.68 5.47
CA ALA A 407 -3.92 24.36 5.36
C ALA A 407 -3.73 23.53 6.64
N SER A 408 -4.81 23.11 7.31
CA SER A 408 -4.75 22.16 8.42
C SER A 408 -4.62 20.72 7.91
N VAL A 409 -4.16 19.78 8.74
CA VAL A 409 -4.11 18.35 8.37
C VAL A 409 -5.50 17.91 7.89
N GLY A 410 -6.56 18.23 8.65
CA GLY A 410 -7.94 17.90 8.28
C GLY A 410 -8.38 18.45 6.92
N SER A 411 -7.97 19.67 6.56
CA SER A 411 -8.29 20.25 5.24
C SER A 411 -7.68 19.43 4.09
N ILE A 412 -6.43 18.97 4.24
CA ILE A 412 -5.78 18.13 3.22
C ILE A 412 -6.39 16.74 3.16
N LEU A 413 -6.77 16.18 4.30
CA LEU A 413 -7.42 14.86 4.32
C LEU A 413 -8.76 14.88 3.58
N ASN A 414 -9.57 15.92 3.80
CA ASN A 414 -10.83 16.10 3.07
C ASN A 414 -10.58 16.30 1.57
N GLU A 415 -9.61 17.15 1.19
CA GLU A 415 -9.29 17.39 -0.22
C GLU A 415 -8.79 16.12 -0.94
N VAL A 416 -7.98 15.30 -0.28
CA VAL A 416 -7.54 14.00 -0.83
C VAL A 416 -8.75 13.07 -1.00
N GLU A 417 -9.66 13.03 -0.02
CA GLU A 417 -10.87 12.22 -0.10
C GLU A 417 -11.81 12.68 -1.23
N ASP A 418 -12.06 13.98 -1.34
CA ASP A 418 -12.88 14.59 -2.39
C ASP A 418 -12.29 14.34 -3.78
N ALA A 419 -10.96 14.47 -3.93
CA ALA A 419 -10.26 14.22 -5.19
C ALA A 419 -10.32 12.73 -5.61
N ILE A 420 -10.47 11.81 -4.65
CA ILE A 420 -10.71 10.40 -4.93
C ILE A 420 -12.18 10.16 -5.29
N GLY A 421 -13.11 10.78 -4.56
CA GLY A 421 -14.56 10.67 -4.78
C GLY A 421 -14.99 11.17 -6.16
N GLY A 422 -14.51 12.34 -6.59
CA GLY A 422 -14.83 12.92 -7.88
C GLY A 422 -14.32 12.13 -9.10
N ARG A 423 -13.42 11.16 -8.90
CA ARG A 423 -12.97 10.23 -9.97
C ARG A 423 -13.86 9.01 -10.13
N ILE A 424 -14.76 8.74 -9.18
CA ILE A 424 -15.65 7.56 -9.23
C ILE A 424 -16.95 7.91 -9.99
N GLU A 425 -17.27 9.20 -10.16
CA GLU A 425 -18.49 9.69 -10.81
C GLU A 425 -18.32 10.03 -12.32
N HIS A 426 -17.14 9.77 -12.88
CA HIS A 426 -16.78 9.97 -14.29
C HIS A 426 -16.18 8.68 -14.87
#